data_AF-A0A945YGQ6-F1
#
_entry.id   AF-A0A945YGQ6-F1
#
_cell.length_a   1.000
_cell.length_b   1.000
_cell.length_c   1.000
_cell.angle_alpha   90.00
_cell.angle_beta   90.00
_cell.angle_gamma   90.00
#
_symmetry.space_group_name_H-M   'P 1'
#
loop_
_entity.id
_entity.type
_entity.pdbx_description
1 polymer ?
#
loop_
_entity_poly.entity_id
_entity_poly.type
_entity_poly.pdbx_seq_one_letter_code
_entity_poly.pdbx_strand_id
1 'polypeptide(L)'
;MLTLRRLTLSALLLGLGLGVVASAQEVLTDRGKQLVRHFDVSDYGAHINTIGGDMLSDGRVLFGTFGGVVLFDGQTWEFLPVVESFIMDQVVLSDA
;
A
#
# COMPACT_ATOMS: atom_id res chain seq x y z
N MET A 1 4.88 56.89 1.32
CA MET A 1 5.91 55.96 0.79
C MET A 1 5.97 54.60 1.50
N LEU A 2 5.53 54.44 2.76
CA LEU A 2 5.55 53.14 3.46
C LEU A 2 4.48 52.11 3.03
N THR A 3 3.39 52.54 2.41
CA THR A 3 2.24 51.66 2.07
C THR A 3 2.46 50.86 0.78
N LEU A 4 3.15 51.42 -0.22
CA LEU A 4 3.38 50.77 -1.51
C LEU A 4 4.37 49.59 -1.41
N ARG A 5 5.33 49.65 -0.47
CA ARG A 5 6.31 48.58 -0.19
C ARG A 5 5.71 47.35 0.51
N ARG A 6 4.60 47.51 1.24
CA ARG A 6 3.93 46.40 1.93
C ARG A 6 3.07 45.57 0.97
N LEU A 7 2.45 46.23 -0.02
CA LEU A 7 1.65 45.58 -1.05
C LEU A 7 2.48 44.68 -1.98
N THR A 8 3.72 45.07 -2.30
CA THR A 8 4.62 44.27 -3.14
C THR A 8 5.18 43.02 -2.43
N LEU A 9 5.42 43.07 -1.11
CA LEU A 9 5.83 41.88 -0.35
C LEU A 9 4.69 40.86 -0.23
N SER A 10 3.45 41.31 -0.01
CA SER A 10 2.29 40.42 0.08
C SER A 10 1.99 39.72 -1.25
N ALA A 11 2.15 40.42 -2.38
CA ALA A 11 1.99 39.83 -3.71
C ALA A 11 3.06 38.78 -4.03
N LEU A 12 4.31 38.99 -3.59
CA LEU A 12 5.39 38.00 -3.74
C LEU A 12 5.14 36.74 -2.89
N LEU A 13 4.61 36.90 -1.67
CA LEU A 13 4.29 35.77 -0.79
C LEU A 13 3.09 34.95 -1.30
N LEU A 14 2.08 35.59 -1.91
CA LEU A 14 0.99 34.86 -2.59
C LEU A 14 1.47 34.16 -3.86
N GLY A 15 2.36 34.78 -4.64
CA GLY A 15 2.94 34.15 -5.84
C GLY A 15 3.83 32.94 -5.54
N LEU A 16 4.55 32.97 -4.40
CA LEU A 16 5.37 31.85 -3.94
C LEU A 16 4.53 30.73 -3.26
N GLY A 17 3.40 31.06 -2.64
CA GLY A 17 2.53 30.09 -1.97
C GLY A 17 1.64 29.26 -2.90
N LEU A 18 1.33 29.75 -4.10
CA LEU A 18 0.45 29.07 -5.07
C LEU A 18 1.21 28.16 -6.06
N GLY A 19 2.54 28.18 -6.05
CA GLY A 19 3.38 27.52 -7.07
C GLY A 19 3.75 26.06 -6.79
N VAL A 20 3.41 25.51 -5.63
CA VAL A 20 3.72 24.10 -5.31
C VAL A 20 2.46 23.27 -5.36
N VAL A 21 1.86 23.18 -6.55
CA VAL A 21 1.12 21.95 -6.87
C VAL A 21 2.20 20.95 -7.25
N ALA A 22 2.73 20.24 -6.26
CA ALA A 22 3.49 19.04 -6.52
C ALA A 22 2.51 18.03 -7.13
N SER A 23 2.40 18.00 -8.46
CA SER A 23 1.81 16.85 -9.12
C SER A 23 2.76 15.69 -8.81
N ALA A 24 2.33 14.77 -7.96
CA ALA A 24 2.99 13.48 -7.85
C ALA A 24 2.95 12.88 -9.27
N GLN A 25 4.09 12.87 -9.95
CA GLN A 25 4.23 12.24 -11.25
C GLN A 25 3.75 10.80 -11.08
N GLU A 26 2.70 10.41 -11.81
CA GLU A 26 2.21 9.04 -11.77
C GLU A 26 3.34 8.14 -12.29
N VAL A 27 3.90 7.33 -11.40
CA VAL A 27 4.94 6.38 -11.77
C VAL A 27 4.25 5.27 -12.56
N LEU A 28 4.63 5.12 -13.82
CA LEU A 28 4.07 4.12 -14.72
C LEU A 28 5.03 2.94 -14.85
N THR A 29 4.47 1.77 -15.15
CA THR A 29 5.25 0.64 -15.68
C THR A 29 5.81 0.97 -17.06
N ASP A 30 6.77 0.18 -17.56
CA ASP A 30 7.29 0.27 -18.94
C ASP A 30 6.21 0.13 -20.03
N ARG A 31 4.99 -0.27 -19.66
CA ARG A 31 3.81 -0.43 -20.53
C ARG A 31 2.78 0.70 -20.37
N GLY A 32 3.12 1.80 -19.70
CA GLY A 32 2.27 2.98 -19.56
C GLY A 32 1.04 2.79 -18.65
N LYS A 33 0.95 1.67 -17.95
CA LYS A 33 -0.05 1.46 -16.90
C LYS A 33 0.45 2.02 -15.59
N GLN A 34 -0.46 2.54 -14.75
CA GLN A 34 -0.17 2.90 -13.37
C GLN A 34 0.66 1.81 -12.70
N LEU A 35 1.77 2.18 -12.08
CA LEU A 35 2.53 1.26 -11.27
C LEU A 35 1.68 0.90 -10.04
N VAL A 36 1.01 -0.24 -10.11
CA VAL A 36 0.49 -0.91 -8.92
C VAL A 36 1.70 -1.25 -8.07
N ARG A 37 1.65 -0.92 -6.78
CA ARG A 37 2.73 -1.24 -5.85
C ARG A 37 3.04 -2.74 -5.96
N HIS A 38 4.27 -3.06 -6.35
CA HIS A 38 4.72 -4.44 -6.47
C HIS A 38 5.06 -4.95 -5.07
N PHE A 39 4.46 -6.06 -4.68
CA PHE A 39 4.77 -6.77 -3.45
C PHE A 39 5.21 -8.19 -3.80
N ASP A 40 6.23 -8.68 -3.11
CA ASP A 40 6.73 -10.04 -3.24
C ASP A 40 6.65 -10.82 -1.93
N VAL A 41 7.01 -12.10 -1.97
CA VAL A 41 6.94 -13.01 -0.81
C VAL A 41 7.70 -12.48 0.40
N SER A 42 8.78 -11.73 0.18
CA SER A 42 9.55 -11.13 1.27
C SER A 42 8.81 -9.99 1.96
N ASP A 43 7.86 -9.33 1.28
CA ASP A 43 7.03 -8.27 1.88
C ASP A 43 5.95 -8.83 2.80
N TYR A 44 5.20 -9.83 2.33
CA TYR A 44 4.02 -10.35 3.04
C TYR A 44 4.27 -11.63 3.84
N GLY A 45 5.43 -12.26 3.68
CA GLY A 45 5.89 -13.36 4.53
C GLY A 45 5.07 -14.65 4.47
N ALA A 46 4.30 -14.87 3.40
CA ALA A 46 3.47 -16.07 3.24
C ALA A 46 3.72 -16.80 1.91
N HIS A 47 3.25 -18.04 1.82
CA HIS A 47 3.40 -18.84 0.60
C HIS A 47 2.56 -18.29 -0.57
N ILE A 48 3.12 -18.36 -1.78
CA ILE A 48 2.45 -18.00 -3.03
C ILE A 48 1.36 -19.04 -3.33
N ASN A 49 0.13 -18.74 -2.92
CA ASN A 49 -1.11 -19.23 -3.47
C ASN A 49 -2.23 -18.42 -2.83
N THR A 50 -2.46 -17.22 -3.36
CA THR A 50 -3.55 -16.36 -2.89
C THR A 50 -4.85 -16.84 -3.53
N ILE A 51 -5.78 -17.30 -2.70
CA ILE A 51 -7.02 -17.96 -3.14
C ILE A 51 -8.16 -16.94 -3.26
N GLY A 52 -8.08 -15.82 -2.54
CA GLY A 52 -9.07 -14.74 -2.57
C GLY A 52 -8.70 -13.59 -1.64
N GLY A 53 -9.51 -12.54 -1.61
CA GLY A 53 -9.34 -11.43 -0.68
C GLY A 53 -10.64 -10.66 -0.43
N ASP A 54 -10.67 -9.95 0.69
CA ASP A 54 -11.79 -9.09 1.09
C ASP A 54 -11.25 -7.81 1.74
N MET A 55 -12.05 -6.76 1.79
CA MET A 55 -11.69 -5.47 2.37
C MET A 55 -12.52 -5.21 3.62
N LEU A 56 -11.84 -4.90 4.72
CA LEU A 56 -12.47 -4.47 5.95
C LEU A 56 -13.05 -3.06 5.80
N SER A 57 -14.03 -2.73 6.65
CA SER A 57 -14.70 -1.41 6.63
C SER A 57 -13.77 -0.21 6.88
N ASP A 58 -12.59 -0.44 7.46
CA ASP A 58 -11.55 0.56 7.69
C ASP A 58 -10.52 0.65 6.56
N GLY A 59 -10.71 -0.11 5.47
CA GLY A 59 -9.87 -0.09 4.28
C GLY A 59 -8.69 -1.04 4.31
N ARG A 60 -8.47 -1.79 5.40
CA ARG A 60 -7.44 -2.84 5.41
C ARG A 60 -7.89 -4.02 4.55
N VAL A 61 -6.94 -4.70 3.90
CA VAL A 61 -7.23 -5.77 2.93
C VAL A 61 -6.72 -7.10 3.44
N LEU A 62 -7.58 -8.11 3.40
CA LEU A 62 -7.26 -9.49 3.73
C LEU A 62 -6.98 -10.27 2.45
N PHE A 63 -5.92 -11.07 2.45
CA PHE A 63 -5.62 -12.02 1.39
C PHE A 63 -5.54 -13.42 1.97
N GLY A 64 -6.43 -14.30 1.50
CA GLY A 64 -6.42 -15.72 1.88
C GLY A 64 -5.28 -16.43 1.18
N THR A 65 -4.39 -17.04 1.94
CA THR A 65 -3.26 -17.84 1.47
C THR A 65 -3.47 -19.30 1.83
N PHE A 66 -2.57 -20.19 1.38
CA PHE A 66 -2.61 -21.59 1.77
C PHE A 66 -2.55 -21.76 3.30
N GLY A 67 -1.57 -21.15 3.98
CA GLY A 67 -1.30 -21.36 5.40
C GLY A 67 -2.00 -20.40 6.37
N GLY A 68 -2.79 -19.46 5.87
CA GLY A 68 -3.42 -18.44 6.72
C GLY A 68 -3.91 -17.24 5.94
N VAL A 69 -4.11 -16.12 6.64
CA VAL A 69 -4.51 -14.85 6.04
C VAL A 69 -3.39 -13.84 6.23
N VAL A 70 -3.08 -13.04 5.20
CA VAL A 70 -2.25 -11.85 5.37
C VAL A 70 -3.12 -10.61 5.32
N LEU A 71 -2.89 -9.70 6.27
CA LEU A 71 -3.57 -8.41 6.40
C LEU A 71 -2.61 -7.31 5.93
N PHE A 72 -3.07 -6.47 5.01
CA PHE A 72 -2.35 -5.28 4.57
C PHE A 72 -3.09 -4.01 5.01
N ASP A 73 -2.39 -3.12 5.70
CA ASP A 73 -2.95 -1.86 6.24
C ASP A 73 -2.67 -0.62 5.36
N GLY A 74 -2.02 -0.81 4.21
CA GLY A 74 -1.54 0.28 3.35
C GLY A 74 -0.04 0.55 3.45
N GLN A 75 0.62 0.05 4.50
CA GLN A 75 2.05 0.25 4.75
C GLN A 75 2.77 -1.04 5.18
N THR A 76 2.12 -1.85 6.01
CA THR A 76 2.71 -3.04 6.64
C THR A 76 1.85 -4.28 6.41
N TRP A 77 2.49 -5.44 6.57
CA TRP A 77 1.89 -6.75 6.42
C TRP A 77 1.89 -7.49 7.76
N GLU A 78 0.77 -8.11 8.10
CA GLU A 78 0.61 -8.97 9.26
C GLU A 78 0.14 -10.36 8.83
N PHE A 79 0.83 -11.41 9.28
CA PHE A 79 0.40 -12.79 9.06
C PHE A 79 -0.50 -13.25 10.21
N LEU A 80 -1.72 -13.65 9.86
CA LEU A 80 -2.72 -14.19 10.75
C LEU A 80 -2.80 -15.71 10.54
N PRO A 81 -2.18 -16.52 11.42
CA PRO A 81 -2.13 -17.96 11.24
C PRO A 81 -3.51 -18.58 11.42
N VAL A 82 -3.82 -19.59 10.60
CA VAL A 82 -4.94 -20.49 10.87
C VAL A 82 -4.44 -21.55 11.85
N VAL A 83 -4.94 -21.49 13.08
CA VAL A 83 -4.45 -22.32 14.20
C VAL A 83 -4.85 -23.79 14.05
N GLU A 84 -5.94 -24.07 13.32
CA GLU A 84 -6.43 -25.42 13.05
C GLU A 84 -6.84 -25.53 11.58
N SER A 85 -6.17 -26.40 10.82
CA SER A 85 -6.49 -26.66 9.42
C SER A 85 -6.22 -28.11 9.07
N PHE A 86 -7.29 -28.89 8.86
CA PHE A 86 -7.21 -30.26 8.39
C PHE A 86 -6.33 -30.40 7.13
N ILE A 87 -6.36 -29.41 6.23
CA ILE A 87 -5.52 -29.42 5.03
C ILE A 87 -4.04 -29.27 5.39
N MET A 88 -3.69 -28.37 6.31
CA MET A 88 -2.30 -28.21 6.75
C MET A 88 -1.81 -29.45 7.49
N ASP A 89 -2.65 -30.04 8.33
CA ASP A 89 -2.32 -31.26 9.06
C ASP A 89 -1.94 -32.39 8.09
N GLN A 90 -2.64 -32.52 6.96
CA GLN A 90 -2.32 -33.51 5.93
C GLN A 90 -1.02 -33.19 5.17
N VAL A 91 -0.74 -31.92 4.89
CA VAL A 91 0.49 -31.50 4.17
C VAL A 91 1.74 -31.82 5.01
N VAL A 92 1.69 -31.52 6.31
CA VAL A 92 2.80 -31.82 7.23
C VAL A 92 3.06 -33.33 7.29
N LEU A 93 2.01 -34.15 7.25
CA LEU A 93 2.13 -35.61 7.24
C LEU A 93 2.66 -36.17 5.92
N SER A 94 2.45 -35.49 4.78
CA SER A 94 2.95 -35.94 3.48
C SER A 94 4.42 -35.61 3.21
N ASP A 95 4.99 -34.68 3.99
CA ASP A 95 6.38 -34.24 3.87
C ASP A 95 7.35 -34.99 4.82
N ALA A 96 6.85 -35.96 5.60
CA ALA A 96 7.59 -36.79 6.56
C ALA A 96 7.79 -38.23 6.05
#